data_AF-A0A1B0ZK65-F1
#
_entry.id   AF-A0A1B0ZK65-F1
#
_cell.length_a   1.000
_cell.length_b   1.000
_cell.length_c   1.000
_cell.angle_alpha   90.00
_cell.angle_beta   90.00
_cell.angle_gamma   90.00
#
_symmetry.space_group_name_H-M   'P 1'
#
loop_
_entity.id
_entity.type
_entity.pdbx_description
1 polymer ?
#
loop_
_entity_poly.entity_id
_entity_poly.type
_entity_poly.pdbx_seq_one_letter_code
_entity_poly.pdbx_strand_id
1 'polypeptide(L)'
;MINYDHLRDNDDFMRVLSAIREHCLAGEDEIAEREDMDYGVVREHYHLAQAIVAEEIDHGIVHDPYGASVAQGFMTWLRTEYPQGAQAQKEE
;
A
#
# COMPACT_ATOMS: atom_id res chain seq x y z
N MET A 1 11.06 10.90 -1.77
CA MET A 1 11.42 9.48 -1.91
C MET A 1 12.19 9.07 -0.67
N ILE A 2 11.66 8.14 0.13
CA ILE A 2 12.29 7.58 1.32
C ILE A 2 13.60 6.90 0.90
N ASN A 3 14.72 7.31 1.50
CA ASN A 3 16.02 6.69 1.26
C ASN A 3 16.18 5.43 2.14
N TYR A 4 16.37 4.28 1.50
CA TYR A 4 16.62 3.00 2.15
C TYR A 4 17.94 2.34 1.68
N ASP A 5 18.91 3.11 1.16
CA ASP A 5 20.17 2.61 0.60
C ASP A 5 20.92 1.68 1.56
N HIS A 6 20.85 1.97 2.87
CA HIS A 6 21.46 1.17 3.93
C HIS A 6 20.84 -0.23 4.12
N LEU A 7 19.67 -0.50 3.54
CA LEU A 7 18.95 -1.78 3.59
C LEU A 7 18.93 -2.49 2.23
N ARG A 8 19.55 -1.89 1.19
CA ARG A 8 19.51 -2.43 -0.17
C ARG A 8 20.12 -3.83 -0.30
N ASP A 9 21.09 -4.15 0.55
CA ASP A 9 21.77 -5.45 0.58
C ASP A 9 21.15 -6.40 1.63
N ASN A 10 20.05 -6.03 2.28
CA ASN A 10 19.30 -6.90 3.17
C ASN A 10 18.25 -7.68 2.35
N ASP A 11 18.51 -8.97 2.13
CA ASP A 11 17.66 -9.85 1.32
C ASP A 11 16.23 -9.95 1.88
N ASP A 12 16.05 -10.03 3.19
CA ASP A 12 14.75 -10.13 3.83
C ASP A 12 13.92 -8.86 3.61
N PHE A 13 14.54 -7.69 3.81
CA PHE A 13 13.91 -6.41 3.55
C PHE A 13 13.52 -6.26 2.07
N MET A 14 14.43 -6.60 1.15
CA MET A 14 14.18 -6.49 -0.28
C MET A 14 13.07 -7.43 -0.76
N ARG A 15 12.96 -8.61 -0.15
CA ARG A 15 11.91 -9.58 -0.43
C ARG A 15 10.54 -9.09 0.05
N VAL A 16 10.45 -8.57 1.28
CA VAL A 16 9.22 -7.94 1.80
C VAL A 16 8.82 -6.74 0.94
N LEU A 17 9.78 -5.89 0.56
CA LEU A 17 9.52 -4.74 -0.31
C LEU A 17 9.00 -5.17 -1.69
N SER A 18 9.57 -6.21 -2.30
CA SER A 18 9.07 -6.76 -3.57
C SER A 18 7.65 -7.31 -3.43
N ALA A 19 7.38 -8.05 -2.37
CA ALA A 19 6.06 -8.62 -2.12
C ALA A 19 4.98 -7.53 -1.99
N ILE A 20 5.25 -6.43 -1.27
CA ILE A 20 4.30 -5.30 -1.17
C ILE A 20 4.12 -4.60 -2.52
N ARG A 21 5.16 -4.47 -3.35
CA ARG A 21 5.03 -3.88 -4.69
C ARG A 21 4.12 -4.72 -5.60
N GLU A 22 4.20 -6.04 -5.49
CA GLU A 22 3.37 -6.97 -6.27
C GLU A 22 1.94 -7.08 -5.71
N HIS A 23 1.80 -6.87 -4.39
CA HIS A 23 0.55 -7.02 -3.66
C HIS A 23 0.32 -5.83 -2.72
N CYS A 24 -0.01 -4.67 -3.29
CA CYS A 24 -0.08 -3.39 -2.57
C CYS A 24 -1.07 -3.34 -1.39
N LEU A 25 -2.04 -4.26 -1.34
CA LEU A 25 -3.01 -4.38 -0.24
C LEU A 25 -2.72 -5.53 0.73
N ALA A 26 -1.68 -6.34 0.49
CA ALA A 26 -1.40 -7.50 1.32
C ALA A 26 -0.89 -7.08 2.71
N GLY A 27 -1.47 -7.68 3.74
CA GLY A 27 -1.03 -7.51 5.13
C GLY A 27 0.22 -8.34 5.47
N GLU A 28 0.77 -8.14 6.66
CA GLU A 28 1.96 -8.87 7.16
C GLU A 28 1.78 -10.39 7.11
N ASP A 29 0.64 -10.91 7.57
CA ASP A 29 0.33 -12.34 7.59
C ASP A 29 0.30 -12.93 6.17
N GLU A 30 -0.34 -12.22 5.23
CA GLU A 30 -0.46 -12.65 3.85
C GLU A 30 0.89 -12.67 3.14
N ILE A 31 1.77 -11.72 3.44
CA ILE A 31 3.14 -11.69 2.91
C ILE A 31 3.97 -12.83 3.48
N ALA A 32 3.88 -13.07 4.79
CA ALA A 32 4.59 -14.19 5.43
C ALA A 32 4.19 -15.54 4.81
N GLU A 33 2.90 -15.76 4.58
CA GLU A 33 2.39 -16.97 3.94
C GLU A 33 2.80 -17.10 2.46
N ARG A 34 2.66 -16.02 1.67
CA ARG A 34 2.96 -16.03 0.23
C ARG A 34 4.43 -16.23 -0.05
N GLU A 35 5.26 -15.53 0.73
CA GLU A 35 6.70 -15.56 0.56
C GLU A 35 7.34 -16.71 1.32
N ASP A 36 6.63 -17.55 2.07
CA ASP A 36 7.24 -18.58 2.93
C ASP A 36 8.33 -17.97 3.83
N MET A 37 7.97 -16.89 4.52
CA MET A 37 8.85 -16.12 5.41
C MET A 37 8.36 -16.20 6.86
N ASP A 38 9.30 -16.10 7.80
CA ASP A 38 8.95 -15.97 9.21
C ASP A 38 8.18 -14.65 9.44
N TYR A 39 7.04 -14.74 10.12
CA TYR A 39 6.20 -13.58 10.38
C TYR A 39 6.93 -12.48 11.18
N GLY A 40 7.85 -12.86 12.08
CA GLY A 40 8.65 -11.90 12.84
C GLY A 40 9.58 -11.08 11.94
N VAL A 41 10.19 -11.72 10.94
CA VAL A 41 11.03 -11.05 9.93
C VAL A 41 10.19 -10.12 9.05
N VAL A 42 9.02 -10.58 8.60
CA VAL A 42 8.11 -9.72 7.80
C VAL A 42 7.71 -8.50 8.61
N ARG A 43 7.25 -8.70 9.85
CA ARG A 43 6.82 -7.62 10.75
C ARG A 43 7.92 -6.60 11.02
N GLU A 44 9.19 -7.01 11.10
CA GLU A 44 10.32 -6.10 11.29
C GLU A 44 10.48 -5.12 10.11
N HIS A 45 10.25 -5.59 8.88
CA HIS A 45 10.51 -4.82 7.65
C HIS A 45 9.26 -4.17 7.05
N TYR A 46 8.07 -4.66 7.40
CA TYR A 46 6.81 -4.35 6.74
C TYR A 46 6.48 -2.85 6.73
N HIS A 47 6.53 -2.16 7.87
CA HIS A 47 6.11 -0.77 7.95
C HIS A 47 6.94 0.17 7.07
N LEU A 48 8.27 -0.02 7.03
CA LEU A 48 9.13 0.79 6.18
C LEU A 48 8.91 0.46 4.69
N ALA A 49 8.81 -0.83 4.37
CA ALA A 49 8.54 -1.28 3.01
C ALA A 49 7.18 -0.74 2.49
N GLN A 50 6.14 -0.79 3.32
CA GLN A 50 4.82 -0.24 3.01
C GLN A 50 4.86 1.28 2.75
N ALA A 51 5.59 2.04 3.58
CA ALA A 51 5.73 3.48 3.40
C ALA A 51 6.44 3.83 2.08
N ILE A 52 7.47 3.06 1.70
CA ILE A 52 8.17 3.22 0.43
C ILE A 52 7.21 2.95 -0.73
N VAL A 53 6.48 1.82 -0.71
CA VAL A 53 5.55 1.48 -1.80
C VAL A 53 4.41 2.50 -1.91
N ALA A 54 3.90 3.02 -0.79
CA ALA A 54 2.90 4.09 -0.82
C ALA A 54 3.42 5.34 -1.55
N GLU A 55 4.66 5.76 -1.25
CA GLU A 55 5.26 6.88 -1.96
C GLU A 55 5.55 6.56 -3.45
N GLU A 56 5.92 5.33 -3.77
CA GLU A 56 6.09 4.88 -5.15
C GLU A 56 4.78 4.89 -5.95
N ILE A 57 3.65 4.57 -5.31
CA ILE A 57 2.32 4.68 -5.91
C ILE A 57 1.99 6.15 -6.18
N ASP A 58 2.21 7.04 -5.21
CA ASP A 58 1.93 8.48 -5.34
C ASP A 58 2.74 9.12 -6.49
N HIS A 59 3.95 8.63 -6.74
CA HIS A 59 4.81 9.10 -7.83
C HIS A 59 4.62 8.32 -9.15
N GLY A 60 3.71 7.35 -9.20
CA GLY A 60 3.41 6.56 -10.39
C GLY A 60 4.50 5.57 -10.80
N ILE A 61 5.39 5.18 -9.87
CA ILE A 61 6.43 4.17 -10.08
C ILE A 61 5.83 2.76 -9.94
N VAL A 62 5.01 2.54 -8.92
CA VAL A 62 4.24 1.31 -8.70
C VAL A 62 2.79 1.58 -9.10
N HIS A 63 2.22 0.66 -9.87
CA HIS A 63 0.82 0.75 -10.25
C HIS A 63 -0.01 -0.18 -9.36
N ASP A 64 -0.88 0.39 -8.52
CA ASP A 64 -1.82 -0.37 -7.71
C ASP A 64 -3.22 -0.39 -8.35
N PRO A 65 -3.56 -1.43 -9.14
CA PRO A 65 -4.89 -1.54 -9.74
C PRO A 65 -5.98 -1.77 -8.67
N TYR A 66 -5.61 -2.35 -7.52
CA TYR A 66 -6.56 -2.74 -6.49
C TYR A 66 -6.92 -1.55 -5.60
N GLY A 67 -5.93 -0.77 -5.14
CA GLY A 67 -6.17 0.47 -4.40
C GLY A 67 -7.02 1.48 -5.18
N ALA A 68 -6.77 1.62 -6.49
CA ALA A 68 -7.62 2.44 -7.36
C ALA A 68 -9.08 1.96 -7.36
N SER A 69 -9.29 0.64 -7.42
CA SER A 69 -10.63 0.04 -7.38
C SER A 69 -11.34 0.22 -6.03
N VAL A 70 -10.60 0.12 -4.92
CA VAL A 70 -11.11 0.32 -3.56
C VAL A 70 -11.49 1.79 -3.34
N ALA A 71 -10.63 2.73 -3.72
CA ALA A 71 -10.91 4.15 -3.65
C ALA A 71 -12.13 4.54 -4.49
N GLN A 72 -12.25 4.00 -5.71
CA GLN A 72 -13.42 4.23 -6.56
C GLN A 72 -14.70 3.65 -5.96
N GLY A 73 -14.64 2.45 -5.37
CA GLY A 73 -15.75 1.83 -4.66
C GLY A 73 -16.20 2.67 -3.46
N PHE A 74 -15.26 3.12 -2.64
CA PHE A 74 -15.53 3.99 -1.50
C PHE A 74 -16.15 5.34 -1.90
N MET A 75 -15.60 6.00 -2.93
CA MET A 75 -16.16 7.24 -3.48
C MET A 75 -17.55 7.05 -4.10
N THR A 76 -17.85 5.84 -4.58
CA THR A 76 -19.20 5.49 -5.06
C THR A 76 -20.15 5.34 -3.87
N TRP A 77 -19.75 4.61 -2.83
CA TRP A 77 -20.52 4.42 -1.61
C TRP A 77 -20.82 5.75 -0.88
N LEU A 78 -19.83 6.64 -0.75
CA LEU A 78 -20.02 7.97 -0.16
C LEU A 78 -21.09 8.79 -0.91
N ARG A 79 -21.11 8.70 -2.25
CA ARG A 79 -22.09 9.40 -3.08
C ARG A 79 -23.50 8.83 -2.96
N THR A 80 -23.64 7.53 -2.68
CA THR A 80 -24.95 6.89 -2.52
C THR A 80 -25.51 7.03 -1.11
N GLU A 81 -24.69 6.89 -0.07
CA GLU A 81 -25.16 6.85 1.33
C GLU A 81 -25.08 8.19 2.06
N TYR A 82 -24.24 9.13 1.61
CA TYR A 82 -24.07 10.46 2.22
C TYR A 82 -24.18 11.61 1.19
N PRO A 83 -25.35 11.80 0.55
CA PRO A 83 -25.52 12.80 -0.51
C PRO A 83 -25.34 14.26 -0.03
N GLN A 84 -25.45 14.52 1.28
CA GLN A 84 -25.37 15.86 1.87
C GLN A 84 -23.93 16.42 1.89
N GLY A 85 -22.89 15.57 1.87
CA GLY A 85 -21.49 16.02 1.77
C GLY A 85 -21.09 16.51 0.37
N ALA A 86 -21.76 16.03 -0.68
CA ALA A 86 -21.49 16.42 -2.07
C ALA A 86 -22.09 17.79 -2.46
N GLN A 87 -23.05 18.30 -1.68
CA GLN A 87 -23.62 19.63 -1.87
C GLN A 87 -22.76 20.74 -1.24
N ALA A 88 -22.03 20.44 -0.16
CA ALA A 88 -21.15 21.40 0.51
C ALA A 88 -19.92 21.82 -0.32
N GLN A 89 -19.55 21.06 -1.36
CA GLN A 89 -18.44 21.40 -2.28
C GLN A 89 -18.89 22.21 -3.52
N LYS A 90 -20.18 22.53 -3.67
CA LYS A 90 -20.70 23.35 -4.78
C LYS A 90 -21.04 24.79 -4.38
N GLU A 91 -20.81 25.14 -3.12
CA GLU A 91 -20.94 26.50 -2.59
C GLU A 91 -19.56 27.06 -2.22
N GLU A 92 -18.68 27.19 -3.21
CA GLU A 92 -17.54 28.12 -3.19
C GLU A 92 -17.43 28.83 -4.55
#